data_AF-A0A918APZ2-F1
#
_entry.id   AF-A0A918APZ2-F1
#
_cell.length_a   1.000
_cell.length_b   1.000
_cell.length_c   1.000
_cell.angle_alpha   90.00
_cell.angle_beta   90.00
_cell.angle_gamma   90.00
#
_symmetry.space_group_name_H-M   'P 1'
#
loop_
_entity.id
_entity.type
_entity.pdbx_description
1 polymer ?
#
loop_
_entity_poly.entity_id
_entity_poly.type
_entity_poly.pdbx_seq_one_letter_code
_entity_poly.pdbx_strand_id
1 'polypeptide(L)'
;MLGDALGPGGSRPLSQPPTWPSDVADDHTPVEFSTAFEAGAPPVVRAIVEPTAGTPSRRANTQSALDALAAMGRRQRLDLSRFDHVRELFLPDQPHSDFTFWYSLVFRAGEPPAVKVYFNPQVRGEHAADDLVREGLARTGFAGGHQTLLDHAMTRPGADRYSFFALDLLDRRRARVKVYVSHHDAEAAVAQRAAHAARDVDAERLDDFCRIVGGGTRTFDRRPLISSYTFLDGDTSRPSGYSLYLPVRDYVSDDAEAVARVHAAMAAYGLDTAQFDTALRSIAQRPLDEGVGLIAHVSLRTGKPRPGITVYLSSEAYDVASPRESSLAN
;
A
#
# COMPACT_ATOMS: atom_id res chain seq x y z
N MET A 1 14.50 -0.10 15.02
CA MET A 1 14.08 -0.10 13.61
C MET A 1 12.77 0.64 13.41
N LEU A 2 11.63 0.19 13.97
CA LEU A 2 10.38 0.97 13.85
C LEU A 2 10.50 2.36 14.49
N GLY A 3 11.05 2.45 15.71
CA GLY A 3 11.32 3.74 16.35
C GLY A 3 12.26 4.65 15.53
N ASP A 4 13.26 4.08 14.85
CA ASP A 4 14.13 4.85 13.95
C ASP A 4 13.38 5.32 12.70
N ALA A 5 12.50 4.48 12.16
CA ALA A 5 11.71 4.77 10.95
C ALA A 5 10.63 5.83 11.18
N LEU A 6 10.15 6.01 12.41
CA LEU A 6 9.19 7.05 12.77
C LEU A 6 9.81 8.47 12.78
N GLY A 7 11.14 8.57 12.86
CA GLY A 7 11.82 9.86 13.04
C GLY A 7 11.52 10.50 14.40
N PRO A 8 11.90 11.78 14.60
CA PRO A 8 11.69 12.49 15.86
C PRO A 8 10.23 12.54 16.33
N GLY A 9 9.27 12.60 15.40
CA GLY A 9 7.85 12.62 15.72
C GLY A 9 7.34 11.35 16.41
N GLY A 10 8.05 10.22 16.27
CA GLY A 10 7.75 8.97 16.99
C GLY A 10 7.89 9.06 18.51
N SER A 11 8.53 10.12 19.03
CA SER A 11 8.64 10.38 20.48
C SER A 11 7.47 11.21 21.05
N ARG A 12 6.52 11.61 20.20
CA ARG A 12 5.35 12.41 20.60
C ARG A 12 4.43 11.61 21.54
N PRO A 13 4.00 12.19 22.67
CA PRO A 13 2.99 11.56 23.53
C PRO A 13 1.64 11.45 22.81
N LEU A 14 0.98 10.29 22.91
CA LEU A 14 -0.35 10.05 22.34
C LEU A 14 -1.46 10.91 22.99
N SER A 15 -1.21 11.49 24.16
CA SER A 15 -2.12 12.46 24.79
C SER A 15 -2.18 13.82 24.07
N GLN A 16 -1.34 14.03 23.05
CA GLN A 16 -1.33 15.23 22.22
C GLN A 16 -1.81 14.90 20.80
N PRO A 17 -2.50 15.82 20.09
CA PRO A 17 -3.01 15.55 18.75
C PRO A 17 -1.87 15.36 17.73
N PRO A 18 -2.10 14.72 16.56
CA PRO A 18 -1.12 14.65 15.48
C PRO A 18 -0.55 16.04 15.12
N THR A 19 0.75 16.14 14.87
CA THR A 19 1.38 17.40 14.40
C THR A 19 1.43 17.54 12.89
N TRP A 20 1.20 16.44 12.17
CA TRP A 20 1.19 16.38 10.72
C TRP A 20 -0.01 15.54 10.29
N PRO A 21 -0.80 15.97 9.31
CA PRO A 21 -1.91 15.18 8.79
C PRO A 21 -1.35 14.08 7.87
N SER A 22 -0.73 13.06 8.46
CA SER A 22 -0.21 11.92 7.69
C SER A 22 -1.34 11.21 6.94
N ASP A 23 -1.12 10.92 5.66
CA ASP A 23 -2.05 10.13 4.84
C ASP A 23 -1.87 8.61 5.01
N VAL A 24 -1.00 8.17 5.92
CA VAL A 24 -0.76 6.75 6.18
C VAL A 24 -1.99 6.07 6.77
N ALA A 25 -2.70 6.76 7.66
CA ALA A 25 -3.92 6.28 8.31
C ALA A 25 -4.93 7.42 8.43
N ASP A 26 -6.22 7.07 8.51
CA ASP A 26 -7.32 8.04 8.52
C ASP A 26 -7.29 8.96 9.77
N ASP A 27 -6.76 8.49 10.90
CA ASP A 27 -6.60 9.25 12.14
C ASP A 27 -5.26 10.02 12.22
N HIS A 28 -4.55 10.09 11.10
CA HIS A 28 -3.22 10.70 10.97
C HIS A 28 -2.12 10.03 11.79
N THR A 29 -2.32 8.79 12.26
CA THR A 29 -1.22 7.99 12.77
C THR A 29 -0.20 7.72 11.66
N PRO A 30 1.09 8.04 11.85
CA PRO A 30 2.10 7.90 10.79
C PRO A 30 2.55 6.44 10.58
N VAL A 31 1.73 5.46 10.98
CA VAL A 31 1.99 4.02 10.87
C VAL A 31 0.69 3.26 10.61
N GLU A 32 0.73 2.38 9.60
CA GLU A 32 -0.28 1.35 9.36
C GLU A 32 0.40 -0.02 9.28
N PHE A 33 -0.22 -1.04 9.85
CA PHE A 33 0.28 -2.40 9.81
C PHE A 33 -0.36 -3.18 8.67
N SER A 34 0.29 -4.26 8.23
CA SER A 34 -0.37 -5.24 7.37
C SER A 34 0.20 -6.62 7.57
N THR A 35 -0.64 -7.63 7.39
CA THR A 35 -0.25 -9.03 7.44
C THR A 35 -0.59 -9.70 6.11
N ALA A 36 0.44 -10.25 5.46
CA ALA A 36 0.32 -10.96 4.19
C ALA A 36 0.30 -12.46 4.41
N PHE A 37 -0.77 -13.11 3.93
CA PHE A 37 -1.04 -14.55 4.05
C PHE A 37 -0.85 -15.26 2.72
N GLU A 38 -0.12 -16.36 2.73
CA GLU A 38 0.25 -17.13 1.54
C GLU A 38 0.09 -18.62 1.87
N ALA A 39 -0.45 -19.42 0.95
CA ALA A 39 -0.70 -20.84 1.21
C ALA A 39 0.62 -21.58 1.55
N GLY A 40 0.62 -22.31 2.66
CA GLY A 40 1.78 -23.10 3.10
C GLY A 40 3.00 -22.30 3.57
N ALA A 41 2.86 -20.99 3.80
CA ALA A 41 3.96 -20.14 4.28
C ALA A 41 3.57 -19.35 5.54
N PRO A 42 4.52 -19.05 6.44
CA PRO A 42 4.26 -18.17 7.58
C PRO A 42 3.83 -16.75 7.13
N PRO A 43 2.96 -16.07 7.89
CA PRO A 43 2.56 -14.70 7.59
C PRO A 43 3.74 -13.74 7.56
N VAL A 44 3.57 -12.69 6.77
CA VAL A 44 4.55 -11.62 6.63
C VAL A 44 3.95 -10.34 7.19
N VAL A 45 4.47 -9.90 8.33
CA VAL A 45 4.04 -8.64 8.95
C VAL A 45 4.80 -7.48 8.30
N ARG A 46 4.12 -6.37 8.09
CA ARG A 46 4.72 -5.13 7.59
C ARG A 46 4.20 -3.96 8.38
N ALA A 47 5.01 -2.90 8.44
CA ALA A 47 4.58 -1.59 8.90
C ALA A 47 4.93 -0.59 7.79
N ILE A 48 3.93 0.12 7.26
CA ILE A 48 4.19 1.32 6.44
C ILE A 48 4.30 2.50 7.39
N VAL A 49 5.27 3.39 7.16
CA VAL A 49 5.65 4.46 8.10
C VAL A 49 5.93 5.74 7.34
N GLU A 50 5.37 6.85 7.83
CA GLU A 50 5.79 8.20 7.49
C GLU A 50 6.72 8.74 8.59
N PRO A 51 8.02 8.89 8.32
CA PRO A 51 8.92 9.58 9.22
C PRO A 51 8.50 11.04 9.35
N THR A 52 8.27 11.51 10.58
CA THR A 52 7.84 12.89 10.85
C THR A 52 8.92 13.64 11.64
N ALA A 53 9.19 14.87 11.22
CA ALA A 53 10.11 15.75 11.95
C ALA A 53 9.46 16.30 13.23
N GLY A 54 10.28 16.78 14.18
CA GLY A 54 9.78 17.38 15.42
C GLY A 54 8.94 18.64 15.16
N THR A 55 9.27 19.41 14.13
CA THR A 55 8.44 20.48 13.58
C THR A 55 8.16 20.15 12.11
N PRO A 56 7.03 19.48 11.83
CA PRO A 56 6.79 18.91 10.53
C PRO A 56 6.46 19.98 9.48
N SER A 57 7.01 19.74 8.30
CA SER A 57 6.69 20.39 7.03
C SER A 57 7.05 19.37 5.96
N ARG A 58 6.58 19.53 4.73
CA ARG A 58 6.90 18.59 3.64
C ARG A 58 8.40 18.34 3.53
N ARG A 59 9.19 19.43 3.46
CA ARG A 59 10.66 19.36 3.40
C ARG A 59 11.27 18.74 4.66
N ALA A 60 10.80 19.13 5.85
CA ALA A 60 11.35 18.58 7.10
C ALA A 60 11.06 17.09 7.25
N ASN A 61 9.87 16.62 6.86
CA ASN A 61 9.50 15.21 6.88
C ASN A 61 10.30 14.42 5.83
N THR A 62 10.48 14.95 4.61
CA THR A 62 11.38 14.32 3.61
C THR A 62 12.80 14.19 4.14
N GLN A 63 13.35 15.23 4.77
CA GLN A 63 14.69 15.16 5.37
C GLN A 63 14.75 14.14 6.51
N SER A 64 13.77 14.16 7.41
CA SER A 64 13.65 13.18 8.50
C SER A 64 13.58 11.75 7.95
N ALA A 65 12.90 11.55 6.84
CA ALA A 65 12.84 10.27 6.16
C ALA A 65 14.23 9.86 5.64
N LEU A 66 14.95 10.74 4.93
CA LEU A 66 16.30 10.45 4.44
C LEU A 66 17.28 10.14 5.59
N ASP A 67 17.18 10.87 6.70
CA ASP A 67 18.00 10.63 7.90
C ASP A 67 17.71 9.24 8.50
N ALA A 68 16.44 8.83 8.52
CA ALA A 68 16.03 7.48 8.92
C ALA A 68 16.55 6.39 7.96
N LEU A 69 16.57 6.63 6.64
CA LEU A 69 17.19 5.70 5.68
C LEU A 69 18.67 5.51 5.98
N ALA A 70 19.39 6.63 6.17
CA ALA A 70 20.81 6.61 6.47
C ALA A 70 21.08 5.87 7.79
N ALA A 71 20.23 6.06 8.81
CA ALA A 71 20.32 5.34 10.07
C ALA A 71 20.10 3.83 9.89
N MET A 72 19.08 3.42 9.14
CA MET A 72 18.85 2.00 8.83
C MET A 72 20.02 1.40 8.03
N GLY A 73 20.56 2.12 7.03
CA GLY A 73 21.69 1.70 6.22
C GLY A 73 23.01 1.52 7.00
N ARG A 74 23.17 2.20 8.14
CA ARG A 74 24.30 1.94 9.07
C ARG A 74 24.12 0.65 9.87
N ARG A 75 22.89 0.17 10.07
CA ARG A 75 22.58 -1.02 10.89
C ARG A 75 22.50 -2.30 10.07
N GLN A 76 22.12 -2.19 8.81
CA GLN A 76 22.03 -3.31 7.89
C GLN A 76 22.40 -2.89 6.48
N ARG A 77 22.90 -3.84 5.69
CA ARG A 77 23.23 -3.60 4.29
C ARG A 77 21.95 -3.41 3.47
N LEU A 78 21.73 -2.20 2.97
CA LEU A 78 20.68 -1.86 2.02
C LEU A 78 21.29 -1.73 0.61
N ASP A 79 20.57 -2.19 -0.41
CA ASP A 79 20.91 -1.87 -1.80
C ASP A 79 20.17 -0.59 -2.19
N LEU A 80 20.93 0.50 -2.33
CA LEU A 80 20.39 1.82 -2.70
C LEU A 80 20.57 2.13 -4.19
N SER A 81 21.07 1.18 -5.00
CA SER A 81 21.41 1.45 -6.40
C SER A 81 20.24 2.03 -7.19
N ARG A 82 19.07 1.39 -7.18
CA ARG A 82 17.86 1.92 -7.85
C ARG A 82 17.32 3.19 -7.20
N PHE A 83 17.43 3.30 -5.88
CA PHE A 83 17.01 4.50 -5.15
C PHE A 83 17.79 5.72 -5.64
N ASP A 84 19.12 5.62 -5.73
CA ASP A 84 19.99 6.73 -6.14
C ASP A 84 19.71 7.21 -7.57
N HIS A 85 19.28 6.32 -8.47
CA HIS A 85 18.95 6.71 -9.85
C HIS A 85 17.66 7.53 -9.98
N VAL A 86 16.73 7.39 -9.02
CA VAL A 86 15.40 8.02 -9.11
C VAL A 86 15.13 9.07 -8.05
N ARG A 87 15.94 9.15 -6.99
CA ARG A 87 15.68 10.02 -5.84
C ARG A 87 15.47 11.49 -6.23
N GLU A 88 16.23 12.01 -7.19
CA GLU A 88 16.10 13.39 -7.66
C GLU A 88 14.79 13.67 -8.43
N LEU A 89 14.19 12.65 -9.03
CA LEU A 89 12.88 12.79 -9.69
C LEU A 89 11.80 13.00 -8.64
N PHE A 90 11.83 12.17 -7.59
CA PHE A 90 10.74 12.03 -6.64
C PHE A 90 10.93 12.79 -5.32
N LEU A 91 12.13 13.30 -5.03
CA LEU A 91 12.44 14.07 -3.82
C LEU A 91 12.93 15.49 -4.19
N PRO A 92 12.06 16.36 -4.74
CA PRO A 92 12.40 17.75 -5.00
C PRO A 92 12.65 18.54 -3.71
N ASP A 93 13.40 19.63 -3.81
CA ASP A 93 13.60 20.57 -2.68
C ASP A 93 12.29 21.21 -2.20
N GLN A 94 11.32 21.37 -3.11
CA GLN A 94 10.01 21.98 -2.86
C GLN A 94 8.89 21.04 -3.34
N PRO A 95 8.51 20.03 -2.53
CA PRO A 95 7.40 19.15 -2.86
C PRO A 95 6.04 19.87 -2.81
N HIS A 96 5.17 19.56 -3.78
CA HIS A 96 3.82 20.11 -3.88
C HIS A 96 2.79 19.37 -3.01
N SER A 97 3.10 18.14 -2.60
CA SER A 97 2.21 17.24 -1.88
C SER A 97 2.71 16.95 -0.47
N ASP A 98 1.78 16.68 0.45
CA ASP A 98 2.11 16.39 1.86
C ASP A 98 2.80 15.02 2.00
N PHE A 99 2.29 13.99 1.33
CA PHE A 99 3.02 12.74 1.12
C PHE A 99 4.16 12.93 0.12
N THR A 100 5.39 12.63 0.55
CA THR A 100 6.60 12.65 -0.28
C THR A 100 7.32 11.30 -0.32
N PHE A 101 7.66 10.78 0.86
CA PHE A 101 8.54 9.62 0.99
C PHE A 101 8.22 8.79 2.24
N TRP A 102 7.78 7.55 2.05
CA TRP A 102 7.43 6.62 3.11
C TRP A 102 8.26 5.34 3.07
N TYR A 103 8.31 4.63 4.20
CA TYR A 103 8.90 3.31 4.30
C TYR A 103 7.85 2.22 4.42
N SER A 104 8.15 1.01 3.97
CA SER A 104 7.58 -0.20 4.54
C SER A 104 8.70 -1.09 5.07
N LEU A 105 8.60 -1.39 6.36
CA LEU A 105 9.41 -2.41 7.02
C LEU A 105 8.70 -3.76 6.84
N VAL A 106 9.42 -4.77 6.37
CA VAL A 106 8.87 -6.10 6.05
C VAL A 106 9.55 -7.15 6.91
N PHE A 107 8.77 -7.79 7.77
CA PHE A 107 9.22 -8.79 8.74
C PHE A 107 8.84 -10.19 8.28
N ARG A 108 9.83 -11.06 8.16
CA ARG A 108 9.66 -12.48 7.82
C ARG A 108 10.29 -13.31 8.92
N ALA A 109 9.67 -14.43 9.27
CA ALA A 109 10.21 -15.34 10.28
C ALA A 109 11.62 -15.79 9.88
N GLY A 110 12.60 -15.60 10.78
CA GLY A 110 13.98 -16.03 10.58
C GLY A 110 14.81 -15.18 9.59
N GLU A 111 14.28 -14.10 9.02
CA GLU A 111 15.04 -13.19 8.15
C GLU A 111 15.23 -11.80 8.80
N PRO A 112 16.34 -11.10 8.52
CA PRO A 112 16.45 -9.68 8.83
C PRO A 112 15.31 -8.88 8.17
N PRO A 113 14.82 -7.80 8.79
CA PRO A 113 13.76 -6.99 8.20
C PRO A 113 14.20 -6.38 6.87
N ALA A 114 13.39 -6.56 5.84
CA ALA A 114 13.61 -5.90 4.56
C ALA A 114 12.99 -4.49 4.59
N VAL A 115 13.60 -3.56 3.86
CA VAL A 115 13.12 -2.18 3.73
C VAL A 115 12.64 -1.97 2.30
N LYS A 116 11.45 -1.38 2.19
CA LYS A 116 10.88 -0.88 0.95
C LYS A 116 10.61 0.62 1.13
N VAL A 117 10.69 1.37 0.04
CA VAL A 117 10.35 2.80 0.02
C VAL A 117 9.23 3.09 -0.95
N TYR A 118 8.46 4.13 -0.68
CA TYR A 118 7.38 4.64 -1.52
C TYR A 118 7.60 6.13 -1.76
N PHE A 119 7.51 6.51 -3.02
CA PHE A 119 7.55 7.87 -3.50
C PHE A 119 6.17 8.27 -3.98
N ASN A 120 5.85 9.56 -3.86
CA ASN A 120 4.66 10.14 -4.47
C ASN A 120 4.92 10.51 -5.94
N PRO A 121 4.24 9.89 -6.92
CA PRO A 121 4.36 10.28 -8.32
C PRO A 121 3.91 11.72 -8.60
N GLN A 122 3.02 12.25 -7.77
CA GLN A 122 2.45 13.61 -7.89
C GLN A 122 3.23 14.65 -7.09
N VAL A 123 4.44 14.33 -6.59
CA VAL A 123 5.23 15.22 -5.72
C VAL A 123 5.58 16.57 -6.37
N ARG A 124 5.53 16.67 -7.70
CA ARG A 124 5.73 17.89 -8.50
C ARG A 124 4.41 18.41 -9.12
N GLY A 125 3.26 17.97 -8.61
CA GLY A 125 1.93 18.20 -9.15
C GLY A 125 1.43 17.06 -10.03
N GLU A 126 0.10 16.92 -10.14
CA GLU A 126 -0.57 15.82 -10.85
C GLU A 126 -0.17 15.73 -12.33
N HIS A 127 -0.01 16.87 -13.01
CA HIS A 127 0.36 16.93 -14.43
C HIS A 127 1.76 16.34 -14.72
N ALA A 128 2.65 16.32 -13.74
CA ALA A 128 4.01 15.79 -13.89
C ALA A 128 4.09 14.27 -13.61
N ALA A 129 3.02 13.66 -13.07
CA ALA A 129 3.08 12.30 -12.55
C ALA A 129 3.40 11.25 -13.63
N ASP A 130 2.84 11.40 -14.83
CA ASP A 130 3.11 10.48 -15.94
C ASP A 130 4.59 10.49 -16.35
N ASP A 131 5.15 11.69 -16.56
CA ASP A 131 6.56 11.84 -16.91
C ASP A 131 7.50 11.32 -15.82
N LEU A 132 7.16 11.54 -14.55
CA LEU A 132 7.93 11.02 -13.41
C LEU A 132 7.92 9.50 -13.37
N VAL A 133 6.76 8.86 -13.60
CA VAL A 133 6.65 7.40 -13.65
C VAL A 133 7.37 6.82 -14.85
N ARG A 134 7.21 7.42 -16.04
CA ARG A 134 7.90 7.03 -17.27
C ARG A 134 9.41 7.04 -17.07
N GLU A 135 9.95 8.15 -16.57
CA GLU A 135 11.38 8.32 -16.33
C GLU A 135 11.87 7.40 -15.20
N GLY A 136 11.11 7.27 -14.11
CA GLY A 136 11.42 6.37 -13.01
C GLY A 136 11.52 4.90 -13.44
N LEU A 137 10.59 4.44 -14.29
CA LEU A 137 10.64 3.12 -14.91
C LEU A 137 11.86 2.99 -15.83
N ALA A 138 12.13 3.97 -16.68
CA ALA A 138 13.29 3.95 -17.58
C ALA A 138 14.62 3.81 -16.82
N ARG A 139 14.85 4.64 -15.80
CA ARG A 139 16.06 4.62 -14.97
C ARG A 139 16.24 3.36 -14.14
N THR A 140 15.14 2.66 -13.86
CA THR A 140 15.18 1.40 -13.10
C THR A 140 15.25 0.15 -13.99
N GLY A 141 15.24 0.32 -15.31
CA GLY A 141 15.41 -0.74 -16.31
C GLY A 141 14.09 -1.26 -16.93
N PHE A 142 12.98 -0.57 -16.72
CA PHE A 142 11.63 -1.03 -17.06
C PHE A 142 10.88 -0.07 -18.00
N ALA A 143 11.61 0.62 -18.89
CA ALA A 143 11.04 1.64 -19.78
C ALA A 143 9.80 1.16 -20.55
N GLY A 144 9.84 -0.07 -21.08
CA GLY A 144 8.70 -0.66 -21.82
C GLY A 144 7.46 -0.90 -20.97
N GLY A 145 7.60 -0.90 -19.63
CA GLY A 145 6.50 -1.00 -18.68
C GLY A 145 5.55 0.18 -18.72
N HIS A 146 6.03 1.38 -19.06
CA HIS A 146 5.20 2.59 -19.03
C HIS A 146 4.07 2.53 -20.06
N GLN A 147 4.37 2.16 -21.32
CA GLN A 147 3.34 2.01 -22.36
C GLN A 147 2.27 0.98 -21.97
N THR A 148 2.68 -0.16 -21.41
CA THR A 148 1.74 -1.19 -20.92
C THR A 148 0.81 -0.64 -19.84
N LEU A 149 1.29 0.25 -18.95
CA LEU A 149 0.43 0.90 -17.97
C LEU A 149 -0.57 1.86 -18.63
N LEU A 150 -0.15 2.61 -19.66
CA LEU A 150 -1.06 3.49 -20.41
C LEU A 150 -2.18 2.69 -21.09
N ASP A 151 -1.83 1.59 -21.74
CA ASP A 151 -2.75 0.79 -22.53
C ASP A 151 -3.82 0.07 -21.69
N HIS A 152 -3.52 -0.23 -20.42
CA HIS A 152 -4.36 -1.08 -19.59
C HIS A 152 -4.84 -0.43 -18.28
N ALA A 153 -3.99 0.37 -17.63
CA ALA A 153 -4.21 0.86 -16.26
C ALA A 153 -4.61 2.33 -16.20
N MET A 154 -4.11 3.16 -17.14
CA MET A 154 -4.34 4.61 -17.19
C MET A 154 -5.31 4.98 -18.32
N THR A 155 -6.37 4.19 -18.50
CA THR A 155 -7.25 4.30 -19.67
C THR A 155 -8.40 5.29 -19.45
N ARG A 156 -8.63 5.76 -18.22
CA ARG A 156 -9.72 6.67 -17.86
C ARG A 156 -9.15 7.99 -17.33
N PRO A 157 -8.99 9.02 -18.19
CA PRO A 157 -8.44 10.31 -17.80
C PRO A 157 -9.14 10.91 -16.56
N GLY A 158 -8.36 11.38 -15.59
CA GLY A 158 -8.86 11.97 -14.34
C GLY A 158 -9.33 10.95 -13.29
N ALA A 159 -9.81 9.77 -13.70
CA ALA A 159 -10.27 8.70 -12.81
C ALA A 159 -9.18 7.67 -12.48
N ASP A 160 -8.24 7.42 -13.40
CA ASP A 160 -7.05 6.62 -13.15
C ASP A 160 -5.88 7.55 -12.78
N ARG A 161 -5.30 7.38 -11.58
CA ARG A 161 -4.24 8.26 -11.06
C ARG A 161 -3.09 7.47 -10.45
N TYR A 162 -1.85 7.86 -10.76
CA TYR A 162 -0.69 7.30 -10.07
C TYR A 162 -0.69 7.67 -8.59
N SER A 163 -0.52 6.68 -7.70
CA SER A 163 -0.56 6.89 -6.25
C SER A 163 0.77 6.63 -5.57
N PHE A 164 1.54 5.63 -6.04
CA PHE A 164 2.84 5.31 -5.47
C PHE A 164 3.81 4.79 -6.54
N PHE A 165 5.07 5.19 -6.42
CA PHE A 165 6.21 4.52 -7.06
C PHE A 165 7.08 3.94 -5.96
N ALA A 166 7.40 2.65 -6.00
CA ALA A 166 7.98 1.99 -4.84
C ALA A 166 9.15 1.06 -5.18
N LEU A 167 10.16 1.04 -4.31
CA LEU A 167 11.39 0.28 -4.49
C LEU A 167 11.67 -0.60 -3.27
N ASP A 168 11.96 -1.87 -3.52
CA ASP A 168 12.58 -2.74 -2.53
C ASP A 168 14.09 -2.42 -2.41
N LEU A 169 14.61 -2.20 -1.20
CA LEU A 169 16.02 -1.85 -0.93
C LEU A 169 16.86 -3.07 -0.52
N LEU A 170 16.72 -4.14 -1.27
CA LEU A 170 17.39 -5.43 -1.07
C LEU A 170 18.12 -5.86 -2.34
N ASP A 171 18.81 -7.01 -2.29
CA ASP A 171 19.59 -7.51 -3.44
C ASP A 171 18.81 -7.46 -4.77
N ARG A 172 19.46 -6.92 -5.80
CA ARG A 172 18.86 -6.58 -7.10
C ARG A 172 18.06 -7.73 -7.75
N ARG A 173 18.47 -8.98 -7.57
CA ARG A 173 17.78 -10.16 -8.15
C ARG A 173 16.41 -10.40 -7.52
N ARG A 174 16.22 -9.95 -6.28
CA ARG A 174 14.99 -10.08 -5.50
C ARG A 174 14.22 -8.74 -5.41
N ALA A 175 14.90 -7.62 -5.64
CA ALA A 175 14.33 -6.28 -5.53
C ALA A 175 13.30 -6.00 -6.61
N ARG A 176 12.09 -5.64 -6.17
CA ARG A 176 10.99 -5.21 -7.04
C ARG A 176 10.97 -3.70 -7.22
N VAL A 177 10.56 -3.27 -8.41
CA VAL A 177 10.00 -1.95 -8.65
C VAL A 177 8.49 -2.09 -8.73
N LYS A 178 7.74 -1.19 -8.08
CA LYS A 178 6.29 -1.22 -8.13
C LYS A 178 5.70 0.13 -8.51
N VAL A 179 4.70 0.13 -9.38
CA VAL A 179 3.87 1.30 -9.70
C VAL A 179 2.46 1.03 -9.23
N TYR A 180 1.81 2.02 -8.63
CA TYR A 180 0.44 1.92 -8.11
C TYR A 180 -0.46 2.93 -8.80
N VAL A 181 -1.67 2.49 -9.14
CA VAL A 181 -2.71 3.29 -9.80
C VAL A 181 -4.00 3.20 -8.98
N SER A 182 -4.53 4.34 -8.54
CA SER A 182 -5.88 4.45 -8.02
C SER A 182 -6.88 4.54 -9.16
N HIS A 183 -7.97 3.81 -9.02
CA HIS A 183 -9.09 3.73 -9.94
C HIS A 183 -10.33 4.29 -9.25
N HIS A 184 -10.57 5.59 -9.43
CA HIS A 184 -11.77 6.26 -8.93
C HIS A 184 -13.01 5.81 -9.70
N ASP A 185 -14.16 5.81 -9.03
CA ASP A 185 -15.48 5.47 -9.58
C ASP A 185 -15.43 4.20 -10.43
N ALA A 186 -14.82 3.16 -9.87
CA ALA A 186 -14.46 1.95 -10.61
C ALA A 186 -15.40 0.79 -10.31
N GLU A 187 -15.73 0.02 -11.34
CA GLU A 187 -16.33 -1.31 -11.18
C GLU A 187 -15.23 -2.39 -11.19
N ALA A 188 -15.56 -3.62 -10.80
CA ALA A 188 -14.61 -4.74 -10.87
C ALA A 188 -14.00 -4.94 -12.27
N ALA A 189 -14.79 -4.68 -13.33
CA ALA A 189 -14.32 -4.75 -14.72
C ALA A 189 -13.16 -3.79 -15.03
N VAL A 190 -13.06 -2.66 -14.31
CA VAL A 190 -11.91 -1.75 -14.42
C VAL A 190 -10.65 -2.42 -13.90
N ALA A 191 -10.71 -3.04 -12.73
CA ALA A 191 -9.59 -3.77 -12.16
C ALA A 191 -9.19 -4.98 -13.01
N GLN A 192 -10.16 -5.69 -13.61
CA GLN A 192 -9.87 -6.78 -14.55
C GLN A 192 -9.12 -6.29 -15.79
N ARG A 193 -9.58 -5.20 -16.41
CA ARG A 193 -8.87 -4.58 -17.54
C ARG A 193 -7.45 -4.16 -17.15
N ALA A 194 -7.33 -3.49 -16.00
CA ALA A 194 -6.06 -3.00 -15.48
C ALA A 194 -5.08 -4.15 -15.18
N ALA A 195 -5.58 -5.33 -14.81
CA ALA A 195 -4.77 -6.51 -14.56
C ALA A 195 -4.11 -7.11 -15.81
N HIS A 196 -4.67 -6.91 -17.01
CA HIS A 196 -4.09 -7.42 -18.26
C HIS A 196 -2.70 -6.85 -18.58
N ALA A 197 -2.32 -5.72 -17.98
CA ALA A 197 -0.96 -5.21 -18.02
C ALA A 197 0.06 -6.27 -17.56
N ALA A 198 -0.26 -7.00 -16.49
CA ALA A 198 0.61 -8.01 -15.91
C ALA A 198 0.46 -9.37 -16.59
N ARG A 199 1.51 -10.18 -16.47
CA ARG A 199 1.53 -11.56 -16.98
C ARG A 199 0.81 -12.49 -16.03
N ASP A 200 0.17 -13.53 -16.59
CA ASP A 200 -0.37 -14.68 -15.85
C ASP A 200 -1.33 -14.30 -14.71
N VAL A 201 -2.09 -13.21 -14.89
CA VAL A 201 -3.14 -12.81 -13.94
C VAL A 201 -4.46 -13.47 -14.33
N ASP A 202 -5.02 -14.19 -13.37
CA ASP A 202 -6.38 -14.70 -13.44
C ASP A 202 -7.38 -13.57 -13.11
N ALA A 203 -8.05 -13.05 -14.13
CA ALA A 203 -8.98 -11.94 -14.02
C ALA A 203 -10.32 -12.35 -13.36
N GLU A 204 -10.72 -13.62 -13.43
CA GLU A 204 -11.98 -14.08 -12.81
C GLU A 204 -11.89 -14.00 -11.29
N ARG A 205 -10.72 -14.34 -10.73
CA ARG A 205 -10.46 -14.18 -9.29
C ARG A 205 -10.63 -12.72 -8.84
N LEU A 206 -10.28 -11.73 -9.66
CA LEU A 206 -10.42 -10.33 -9.27
C LEU A 206 -11.89 -9.91 -9.10
N ASP A 207 -12.79 -10.41 -9.93
CA ASP A 207 -14.23 -10.13 -9.80
C ASP A 207 -14.80 -10.76 -8.54
N ASP A 208 -14.50 -12.03 -8.29
CA ASP A 208 -14.91 -12.72 -7.07
C ASP A 208 -14.37 -12.02 -5.81
N PHE A 209 -13.13 -11.55 -5.85
CA PHE A 209 -12.53 -10.79 -4.75
C PHE A 209 -13.29 -9.48 -4.49
N CYS A 210 -13.57 -8.70 -5.53
CA CYS A 210 -14.36 -7.47 -5.43
C CYS A 210 -15.77 -7.73 -4.90
N ARG A 211 -16.42 -8.80 -5.38
CA ARG A 211 -17.77 -9.18 -4.94
C ARG A 211 -17.81 -9.55 -3.46
N ILE A 212 -16.86 -10.37 -3.00
CA ILE A 212 -16.78 -10.84 -1.60
C ILE A 212 -16.41 -9.68 -0.66
N VAL A 213 -15.28 -9.01 -0.93
CA VAL A 213 -14.75 -7.97 -0.03
C VAL A 213 -15.56 -6.68 -0.13
N GLY A 214 -16.08 -6.35 -1.31
CA GLY A 214 -16.96 -5.21 -1.54
C GLY A 214 -18.42 -5.43 -1.12
N GLY A 215 -18.81 -6.64 -0.68
CA GLY A 215 -20.16 -6.91 -0.19
C GLY A 215 -21.27 -6.64 -1.22
N GLY A 216 -21.02 -6.95 -2.50
CA GLY A 216 -21.97 -6.68 -3.59
C GLY A 216 -21.95 -5.26 -4.14
N THR A 217 -21.08 -4.38 -3.64
CA THR A 217 -20.82 -3.05 -4.22
C THR A 217 -20.54 -3.17 -5.72
N ARG A 218 -21.32 -2.46 -6.54
CA ARG A 218 -21.17 -2.47 -8.01
C ARG A 218 -20.08 -1.49 -8.46
N THR A 219 -20.12 -0.28 -7.91
CA THR A 219 -19.20 0.81 -8.21
C THR A 219 -18.55 1.28 -6.91
N PHE A 220 -17.23 1.29 -6.89
CA PHE A 220 -16.41 1.78 -5.78
C PHE A 220 -16.20 3.29 -5.95
N ASP A 221 -17.18 4.07 -5.46
CA ASP A 221 -17.33 5.53 -5.61
C ASP A 221 -16.91 6.35 -4.37
N ARG A 222 -16.45 5.67 -3.31
CA ARG A 222 -15.83 6.29 -2.13
C ARG A 222 -14.30 6.28 -2.30
N ARG A 223 -13.54 5.68 -1.37
CA ARG A 223 -12.12 5.42 -1.63
C ARG A 223 -11.94 4.48 -2.84
N PRO A 224 -10.98 4.79 -3.73
CA PRO A 224 -10.81 4.08 -4.99
C PRO A 224 -10.27 2.66 -4.78
N LEU A 225 -10.56 1.77 -5.74
CA LEU A 225 -9.75 0.56 -5.91
C LEU A 225 -8.32 0.97 -6.26
N ILE A 226 -7.31 0.23 -5.81
CA ILE A 226 -5.91 0.50 -6.18
C ILE A 226 -5.31 -0.74 -6.82
N SER A 227 -4.67 -0.58 -7.96
CA SER A 227 -3.84 -1.59 -8.61
C SER A 227 -2.37 -1.36 -8.29
N SER A 228 -1.59 -2.43 -8.15
CA SER A 228 -0.13 -2.34 -8.17
C SER A 228 0.49 -3.31 -9.16
N TYR A 229 1.51 -2.83 -9.85
CA TYR A 229 2.25 -3.54 -10.89
C TYR A 229 3.65 -3.80 -10.41
N THR A 230 4.09 -5.06 -10.44
CA THR A 230 5.40 -5.49 -9.93
C THR A 230 6.32 -5.85 -11.08
N PHE A 231 7.42 -5.10 -11.19
CA PHE A 231 8.51 -5.37 -12.12
C PHE A 231 9.66 -6.06 -11.41
N LEU A 232 10.11 -7.17 -11.97
CA LEU A 232 11.24 -7.98 -11.53
C LEU A 232 12.36 -7.94 -12.57
N ASP A 233 13.57 -8.29 -12.16
CA ASP A 233 14.69 -8.41 -13.10
C ASP A 233 14.34 -9.40 -14.24
N GLY A 234 14.61 -9.01 -15.49
CA GLY A 234 14.18 -9.72 -16.69
C GLY A 234 12.81 -9.31 -17.26
N ASP A 235 12.02 -8.49 -16.54
CA ASP A 235 10.85 -7.85 -17.14
C ASP A 235 11.27 -6.76 -18.14
N THR A 236 10.70 -6.77 -19.34
CA THR A 236 11.00 -5.79 -20.40
C THR A 236 9.85 -4.81 -20.60
N SER A 237 8.64 -5.32 -20.85
CA SER A 237 7.44 -4.50 -21.10
C SER A 237 6.26 -4.81 -20.19
N ARG A 238 6.14 -6.04 -19.68
CA ARG A 238 4.98 -6.44 -18.87
C ARG A 238 5.41 -6.80 -17.44
N PRO A 239 4.76 -6.23 -16.40
CA PRO A 239 5.04 -6.59 -15.03
C PRO A 239 4.74 -8.08 -14.77
N SER A 240 5.58 -8.71 -13.95
CA SER A 240 5.43 -10.11 -13.52
C SER A 240 4.36 -10.33 -12.45
N GLY A 241 3.92 -9.28 -11.77
CA GLY A 241 2.94 -9.39 -10.69
C GLY A 241 1.92 -8.25 -10.69
N TYR A 242 0.74 -8.56 -10.20
CA TYR A 242 -0.36 -7.62 -10.01
C TYR A 242 -0.91 -7.75 -8.60
N SER A 243 -1.46 -6.67 -8.05
CA SER A 243 -2.24 -6.75 -6.83
C SER A 243 -3.36 -5.73 -6.86
N LEU A 244 -4.54 -6.14 -6.44
CA LEU A 244 -5.70 -5.27 -6.26
C LEU A 244 -5.90 -5.02 -4.77
N TYR A 245 -6.05 -3.76 -4.39
CA TYR A 245 -6.35 -3.32 -3.03
C TYR A 245 -7.76 -2.72 -3.02
N LEU A 246 -8.59 -3.21 -2.10
CA LEU A 246 -9.93 -2.70 -1.87
C LEU A 246 -9.95 -2.06 -0.49
N PRO A 247 -10.28 -0.76 -0.37
CA PRO A 247 -10.39 -0.05 0.90
C PRO A 247 -11.68 -0.46 1.61
N VAL A 248 -11.72 -1.69 2.15
CA VAL A 248 -12.92 -2.33 2.71
C VAL A 248 -13.61 -1.47 3.76
N ARG A 249 -12.84 -0.66 4.52
CA ARG A 249 -13.35 0.26 5.53
C ARG A 249 -14.38 1.25 5.02
N ASP A 250 -14.44 1.52 3.71
CA ASP A 250 -15.43 2.42 3.12
C ASP A 250 -16.70 1.69 2.66
N TYR A 251 -16.72 0.36 2.68
CA TYR A 251 -17.79 -0.44 2.10
C TYR A 251 -18.44 -1.40 3.10
N VAL A 252 -18.20 -1.17 4.40
CA VAL A 252 -18.76 -1.91 5.54
C VAL A 252 -19.40 -0.95 6.54
N SER A 253 -20.25 -1.48 7.42
CA SER A 253 -20.84 -0.75 8.55
C SER A 253 -19.82 -0.59 9.68
N ASP A 254 -19.12 -1.67 10.01
CA ASP A 254 -18.17 -1.78 11.12
C ASP A 254 -17.07 -2.81 10.81
N ASP A 255 -16.11 -2.97 11.72
CA ASP A 255 -15.02 -3.94 11.53
C ASP A 255 -15.45 -5.39 11.76
N ALA A 256 -16.58 -5.66 12.41
CA ALA A 256 -17.11 -7.02 12.54
C ALA A 256 -17.56 -7.54 11.15
N GLU A 257 -18.24 -6.69 10.38
CA GLU A 257 -18.56 -6.96 8.98
C GLU A 257 -17.29 -7.10 8.12
N ALA A 258 -16.29 -6.24 8.31
CA ALA A 258 -15.00 -6.35 7.61
C ALA A 258 -14.31 -7.69 7.86
N VAL A 259 -14.30 -8.17 9.11
CA VAL A 259 -13.75 -9.49 9.48
C VAL A 259 -14.50 -10.61 8.77
N ALA A 260 -15.82 -10.59 8.75
CA ALA A 260 -16.62 -11.61 8.08
C ALA A 260 -16.29 -11.69 6.57
N ARG A 261 -16.09 -10.53 5.92
CA ARG A 261 -15.67 -10.45 4.52
C ARG A 261 -14.24 -10.94 4.30
N VAL A 262 -13.32 -10.65 5.20
CA VAL A 262 -11.95 -11.20 5.16
C VAL A 262 -11.96 -12.72 5.29
N HIS A 263 -12.73 -13.28 6.23
CA HIS A 263 -12.87 -14.72 6.40
C HIS A 263 -13.42 -15.38 5.14
N ALA A 264 -14.49 -14.82 4.56
CA ALA A 264 -15.06 -15.31 3.31
C ALA A 264 -14.04 -15.28 2.16
N ALA A 265 -13.27 -14.19 2.06
CA ALA A 265 -12.22 -14.06 1.05
C ALA A 265 -11.08 -15.07 1.29
N MET A 266 -10.62 -15.27 2.52
CA MET A 266 -9.56 -16.25 2.81
C MET A 266 -10.03 -17.68 2.50
N ALA A 267 -11.27 -18.03 2.87
CA ALA A 267 -11.86 -19.33 2.56
C ALA A 267 -11.96 -19.58 1.05
N ALA A 268 -12.47 -18.60 0.29
CA ALA A 268 -12.58 -18.68 -1.18
C ALA A 268 -11.20 -18.85 -1.87
N TYR A 269 -10.11 -18.46 -1.19
CA TYR A 269 -8.75 -18.51 -1.72
C TYR A 269 -7.90 -19.62 -1.09
N GLY A 270 -8.50 -20.50 -0.27
CA GLY A 270 -7.83 -21.63 0.36
C GLY A 270 -6.78 -21.22 1.40
N LEU A 271 -7.01 -20.10 2.11
CA LEU A 271 -6.11 -19.59 3.16
C LEU A 271 -6.68 -19.85 4.55
N ASP A 272 -5.79 -20.17 5.49
CA ASP A 272 -6.12 -20.35 6.91
C ASP A 272 -6.38 -19.00 7.60
N THR A 273 -7.55 -18.86 8.22
CA THR A 273 -7.97 -17.64 8.93
C THR A 273 -7.37 -17.52 10.34
N ALA A 274 -6.88 -18.60 10.94
CA ALA A 274 -6.41 -18.57 12.34
C ALA A 274 -5.25 -17.59 12.57
N GLN A 275 -4.38 -17.45 11.56
CA GLN A 275 -3.27 -16.50 11.59
C GLN A 275 -3.75 -15.06 11.44
N PHE A 276 -4.82 -14.82 10.68
CA PHE A 276 -5.48 -13.53 10.60
C PHE A 276 -6.13 -13.16 11.94
N ASP A 277 -6.87 -14.07 12.57
CA ASP A 277 -7.50 -13.84 13.86
C ASP A 277 -6.48 -13.54 14.97
N THR A 278 -5.29 -14.15 14.88
CA THR A 278 -4.18 -13.85 15.79
C THR A 278 -3.62 -12.45 15.54
N ALA A 279 -3.41 -12.05 14.29
CA ALA A 279 -2.96 -10.71 13.96
C ALA A 279 -3.97 -9.64 14.41
N LEU A 280 -5.27 -9.87 14.17
CA LEU A 280 -6.34 -8.96 14.56
C LEU A 280 -6.40 -8.77 16.07
N ARG A 281 -6.41 -9.86 16.85
CA ARG A 281 -6.39 -9.79 18.33
C ARG A 281 -5.15 -9.09 18.89
N SER A 282 -4.06 -9.01 18.14
CA SER A 282 -2.84 -8.33 18.59
C SER A 282 -2.92 -6.81 18.46
N ILE A 283 -3.84 -6.28 17.66
CA ILE A 283 -3.95 -4.84 17.37
C ILE A 283 -5.29 -4.24 17.80
N ALA A 284 -6.38 -5.00 17.77
CA ALA A 284 -7.70 -4.52 18.17
C ALA A 284 -7.70 -4.13 19.66
N GLN A 285 -8.11 -2.89 19.95
CA GLN A 285 -8.22 -2.37 21.33
C GLN A 285 -9.67 -2.13 21.77
N ARG A 286 -10.63 -2.47 20.92
CA ARG A 286 -12.08 -2.26 21.10
C ARG A 286 -12.87 -3.42 20.51
N PRO A 287 -14.15 -3.58 20.89
CA PRO A 287 -15.10 -4.38 20.13
C PRO A 287 -15.17 -3.94 18.65
N LEU A 288 -15.33 -4.92 17.76
CA LEU A 288 -15.24 -4.69 16.32
C LEU A 288 -16.47 -3.98 15.74
N ASP A 289 -17.62 -4.10 16.40
CA ASP A 289 -18.90 -3.46 16.08
C ASP A 289 -19.01 -2.02 16.59
N GLU A 290 -18.11 -1.59 17.49
CA GLU A 290 -18.10 -0.24 18.06
C GLU A 290 -17.33 0.79 17.20
N GLY A 291 -16.91 0.42 15.99
CA GLY A 291 -16.16 1.32 15.11
C GLY A 291 -15.83 0.70 13.76
N VAL A 292 -15.36 1.53 12.84
CA VAL A 292 -14.97 1.12 11.48
C VAL A 292 -13.60 1.68 11.13
N GLY A 293 -12.80 0.91 10.39
CA GLY A 293 -11.52 1.35 9.86
C GLY A 293 -10.31 0.67 10.46
N LEU A 294 -10.49 -0.21 11.46
CA LEU A 294 -9.41 -1.07 11.94
C LEU A 294 -8.88 -1.93 10.80
N ILE A 295 -9.76 -2.50 9.97
CA ILE A 295 -9.37 -3.17 8.71
C ILE A 295 -9.46 -2.15 7.57
N ALA A 296 -8.36 -1.44 7.33
CA ALA A 296 -8.34 -0.36 6.36
C ALA A 296 -8.50 -0.83 4.91
N HIS A 297 -7.76 -1.88 4.55
CA HIS A 297 -7.74 -2.43 3.21
C HIS A 297 -7.62 -3.95 3.24
N VAL A 298 -8.13 -4.60 2.20
CA VAL A 298 -7.83 -6.00 1.89
C VAL A 298 -7.27 -6.02 0.47
N SER A 299 -6.17 -6.75 0.25
CA SER A 299 -5.58 -6.87 -1.08
C SER A 299 -5.49 -8.31 -1.53
N LEU A 300 -5.78 -8.56 -2.80
CA LEU A 300 -5.45 -9.78 -3.49
C LEU A 300 -4.18 -9.58 -4.32
N ARG A 301 -3.16 -10.42 -4.06
CA ARG A 301 -1.93 -10.47 -4.85
C ARG A 301 -2.05 -11.63 -5.83
N THR A 302 -1.87 -11.34 -7.11
CA THR A 302 -1.90 -12.31 -8.20
C THR A 302 -0.56 -12.32 -8.95
N GLY A 303 -0.26 -13.45 -9.57
CA GLY A 303 1.02 -13.65 -10.27
C GLY A 303 2.22 -13.80 -9.32
N LYS A 304 3.42 -13.61 -9.88
CA LYS A 304 4.69 -13.77 -9.16
C LYS A 304 5.01 -12.53 -8.31
N PRO A 305 5.81 -12.65 -7.23
CA PRO A 305 6.43 -13.88 -6.74
C PRO A 305 5.56 -14.68 -5.77
N ARG A 306 4.52 -14.09 -5.19
CA ARG A 306 3.77 -14.69 -4.07
C ARG A 306 2.29 -14.28 -4.09
N PRO A 307 1.40 -15.12 -4.64
CA PRO A 307 -0.03 -14.86 -4.59
C PRO A 307 -0.59 -15.04 -3.18
N GLY A 308 -1.66 -14.34 -2.85
CA GLY A 308 -2.33 -14.45 -1.55
C GLY A 308 -3.02 -13.16 -1.11
N ILE A 309 -3.60 -13.17 0.09
CA ILE A 309 -4.35 -12.03 0.65
C ILE A 309 -3.50 -11.24 1.64
N THR A 310 -3.53 -9.92 1.58
CA THR A 310 -2.97 -9.06 2.63
C THR A 310 -4.10 -8.31 3.29
N VAL A 311 -4.10 -8.25 4.62
CA VAL A 311 -5.02 -7.42 5.40
C VAL A 311 -4.24 -6.27 6.02
N TYR A 312 -4.73 -5.06 5.83
CA TYR A 312 -4.15 -3.81 6.32
C TYR A 312 -4.90 -3.38 7.57
N LEU A 313 -4.15 -3.10 8.63
CA LEU A 313 -4.64 -2.90 9.98
C LEU A 313 -4.20 -1.52 10.48
N SER A 314 -5.17 -0.65 10.74
CA SER A 314 -4.94 0.70 11.29
C SER A 314 -4.40 0.61 12.71
N SER A 315 -3.57 1.58 13.08
CA SER A 315 -3.05 1.67 14.45
C SER A 315 -4.06 2.25 15.44
N GLU A 316 -5.02 3.07 14.95
CA GLU A 316 -6.03 3.79 15.76
C GLU A 316 -5.42 4.53 16.96
N ALA A 317 -4.26 5.17 16.76
CA ALA A 317 -3.52 5.78 17.86
C ALA A 317 -4.14 7.11 18.33
N TYR A 318 -4.95 7.76 17.48
CA TYR A 318 -5.56 9.06 17.76
C TYR A 318 -7.07 9.06 17.74
N ASP A 319 -7.70 8.26 16.86
CA ASP A 319 -9.14 8.25 16.74
C ASP A 319 -9.68 6.91 16.21
N VAL A 320 -10.96 6.66 16.48
CA VAL A 320 -11.73 5.54 15.97
C VAL A 320 -12.96 6.10 15.28
N ALA A 321 -13.12 5.83 13.98
CA ALA A 321 -14.31 6.26 13.27
C ALA A 321 -15.53 5.46 13.75
N SER A 322 -16.64 6.17 13.98
CA SER A 322 -17.89 5.55 14.42
C SER A 322 -18.43 4.55 13.38
N PRO A 323 -19.09 3.47 13.83
CA PRO A 323 -19.73 2.54 12.92
C PRO A 323 -20.84 3.25 12.14
N ARG A 324 -21.08 2.79 10.91
CA ARG A 324 -22.12 3.34 10.04
C ARG A 324 -23.42 2.59 10.28
N GLU A 325 -24.55 3.26 10.15
CA GLU A 325 -25.84 2.58 10.15
C GLU A 325 -25.86 1.53 9.04
N SER A 326 -26.14 0.28 9.39
CA SER A 326 -26.41 -0.76 8.40
C SER A 326 -27.63 -0.32 7.60
N SER A 327 -27.42 0.01 6.32
CA SER A 327 -28.52 0.13 5.39
C SER A 327 -29.12 -1.26 5.25
N LEU A 328 -30.17 -1.56 6.03
CA LEU A 328 -31.06 -2.67 5.77
C LEU A 328 -31.59 -2.45 4.36
N ALA A 329 -31.04 -3.19 3.39
CA ALA A 329 -31.57 -3.22 2.05
C ALA A 329 -32.99 -3.80 2.14
N ASN A 330 -33.99 -2.95 1.87
CA ASN A 330 -35.33 -3.38 1.49
C ASN A 330 -35.29 -4.10 0.15
#